data_AF-A0AB37VT33-F1
#
_entry.id   AF-A0AB37VT33-F1
#
_cell.length_a   1.000
_cell.length_b   1.000
_cell.length_c   1.000
_cell.angle_alpha   90.00
_cell.angle_beta   90.00
_cell.angle_gamma   90.00
#
_symmetry.space_group_name_H-M   'P 1'
#
loop_
_entity.id
_entity.type
_entity.pdbx_description
1 polymer ?
#
loop_
_entity_poly.entity_id
_entity_poly.type
_entity_poly.pdbx_seq_one_letter_code
_entity_poly.pdbx_strand_id
1 'polypeptide(L)'
;MFSNRECFWGRYQIPVDQFNQQYCWPPTYIRCDCSELAKHKTYMKNGHFYDTYIWKCPSCQKEYRLIRGTKNFERFSEEKSL
;
A
#
# COMPACT_ATOMS: atom_id res chain seq x y z
N MET A 1 -5.36 -14.30 3.10
CA MET A 1 -6.10 -13.59 4.16
C MET A 1 -6.16 -12.13 3.80
N PHE A 2 -7.36 -11.58 3.56
CA PHE A 2 -7.56 -10.17 3.21
C PHE A 2 -7.59 -9.34 4.49
N SER A 3 -6.85 -8.22 4.51
CA SER A 3 -6.76 -7.36 5.68
C SER A 3 -7.15 -5.94 5.31
N ASN A 4 -8.14 -5.39 6.03
CA ASN A 4 -8.33 -3.95 6.15
C ASN A 4 -7.18 -3.42 7.01
N ARG A 5 -6.05 -3.14 6.36
CA ARG A 5 -4.86 -2.58 7.02
C ARG A 5 -5.10 -1.12 7.35
N GLU A 6 -4.57 -0.65 8.47
CA GLU A 6 -4.54 0.80 8.74
C GLU A 6 -3.75 1.48 7.61
N CYS A 7 -4.32 2.56 7.09
CA CYS A 7 -3.80 3.28 5.94
C CYS A 7 -3.37 4.68 6.37
N PHE A 8 -2.30 5.20 5.78
CA PHE A 8 -1.77 6.53 6.08
C PHE A 8 -1.38 7.29 4.81
N TRP A 9 -1.59 8.60 4.81
CA TRP A 9 -1.36 9.46 3.65
C TRP A 9 -0.30 10.53 3.89
N GLY A 10 0.50 10.79 2.85
CA GLY A 10 1.47 11.87 2.79
C GLY A 10 2.68 11.68 3.72
N ARG A 11 3.56 12.68 3.73
CA ARG A 11 4.78 12.69 4.55
C ARG A 11 4.49 12.62 6.05
N TYR A 12 3.36 13.18 6.48
CA TYR A 12 2.96 13.27 7.88
C TYR A 12 2.21 12.04 8.38
N GLN A 13 2.06 10.99 7.56
CA GLN A 13 1.42 9.73 7.93
C GLN A 13 0.03 9.96 8.54
N ILE A 14 -0.77 10.80 7.90
CA ILE A 14 -2.12 11.14 8.36
C ILE A 14 -2.98 9.88 8.24
N PRO A 15 -3.64 9.40 9.33
CA PRO A 15 -4.52 8.25 9.25
C PRO A 15 -5.62 8.46 8.20
N VAL A 16 -5.82 7.45 7.36
CA VAL A 16 -6.89 7.46 6.35
C VAL A 16 -8.13 6.80 6.95
N ASP A 17 -9.21 7.55 7.01
CA ASP A 17 -10.49 7.15 7.57
C ASP A 17 -11.63 7.38 6.56
N GLN A 18 -12.87 7.11 6.97
CA GLN A 18 -14.04 7.28 6.11
C GLN A 18 -14.28 8.72 5.63
N PHE A 19 -13.75 9.73 6.32
CA PHE A 19 -13.99 11.14 6.02
C PHE A 19 -12.98 11.70 5.01
N ASN A 20 -11.73 11.24 5.04
CA ASN A 20 -10.68 11.74 4.14
C ASN A 20 -10.31 10.76 3.00
N GLN A 21 -10.83 9.54 3.01
CA GLN A 21 -10.45 8.49 2.07
C GLN A 21 -10.55 8.89 0.59
N GLN A 22 -11.58 9.63 0.18
CA GLN A 22 -11.77 10.00 -1.23
C GLN A 22 -10.63 10.85 -1.81
N TYR A 23 -9.89 11.58 -0.95
CA TYR A 23 -8.78 12.44 -1.36
C TYR A 23 -7.42 11.77 -1.17
N CYS A 24 -7.36 10.78 -0.30
CA CYS A 24 -6.11 10.16 0.16
C CYS A 24 -5.86 8.78 -0.46
N TRP A 25 -6.68 8.37 -1.44
CA TRP A 25 -6.57 7.06 -2.08
C TRP A 25 -5.90 7.14 -3.46
N PRO A 26 -4.93 6.25 -3.78
CA PRO A 26 -4.36 5.21 -2.91
C PRO A 26 -3.49 5.77 -1.77
N PRO A 27 -3.41 5.07 -0.61
CA PRO A 27 -2.66 5.57 0.54
C PRO A 27 -1.14 5.50 0.30
N THR A 28 -0.40 6.44 0.89
CA THR A 28 1.07 6.45 0.80
C THR A 28 1.71 5.30 1.59
N TYR A 29 1.11 4.94 2.73
CA TYR A 29 1.58 3.86 3.59
C TYR A 29 0.42 2.98 4.07
N ILE A 30 0.75 1.75 4.42
CA ILE A 30 -0.16 0.81 5.11
C ILE A 30 0.57 0.12 6.27
N ARG A 31 -0.18 -0.30 7.30
CA ARG A 31 0.36 -1.09 8.40
C ARG A 31 0.81 -2.47 7.92
N CYS A 32 2.08 -2.78 8.13
CA CYS A 32 2.66 -4.09 7.88
C CYS A 32 2.37 -5.05 9.05
N ASP A 33 2.40 -6.36 8.79
CA ASP A 33 2.30 -7.39 9.83
C ASP A 33 3.43 -7.33 10.88
N CYS A 34 4.57 -6.70 10.57
CA CYS A 34 5.63 -6.46 11.56
C CYS A 34 5.46 -5.13 12.32
N SER A 35 4.25 -4.56 12.30
CA SER A 35 3.86 -3.27 12.92
C SER A 35 4.47 -2.01 12.30
N GLU A 36 5.49 -2.14 11.45
CA GLU A 36 6.08 -1.05 10.67
C GLU A 36 5.19 -0.59 9.50
N LEU A 37 5.58 0.50 8.84
CA LEU A 37 4.85 1.02 7.67
C LEU A 37 5.42 0.47 6.36
N ALA A 38 4.57 -0.18 5.56
CA ALA A 38 4.88 -0.48 4.17
C ALA A 38 4.58 0.73 3.29
N LYS A 39 5.52 1.11 2.43
CA LYS A 39 5.41 2.27 1.55
C LYS A 39 4.94 1.87 0.16
N HIS A 40 4.06 2.68 -0.41
CA HIS A 40 3.60 2.51 -1.79
C HIS A 40 4.76 2.62 -2.77
N LYS A 41 4.85 1.64 -3.68
CA LYS A 41 5.78 1.67 -4.80
C LYS A 41 5.14 2.49 -5.92
N THR A 42 5.83 3.53 -6.34
CA THR A 42 5.51 4.31 -7.53
C THR A 42 6.61 4.10 -8.55
N TYR A 43 6.29 4.12 -9.83
CA TYR A 43 7.30 4.18 -10.89
C TYR A 43 7.22 5.52 -11.61
N MET A 44 8.35 5.95 -12.18
CA MET A 44 8.41 7.16 -12.99
C MET A 44 8.48 6.78 -14.47
N LYS A 45 7.62 7.39 -15.29
CA LYS A 45 7.67 7.26 -16.75
C LYS A 45 7.44 8.63 -17.36
N ASN A 46 8.36 9.06 -18.24
CA ASN A 46 8.31 10.38 -18.89
C ASN A 46 8.14 11.54 -17.89
N GLY A 47 8.81 11.49 -16.73
CA GLY A 47 8.72 12.52 -15.69
C GLY A 47 7.45 12.48 -14.83
N HIS A 48 6.51 11.59 -15.11
CA HIS A 48 5.28 11.42 -14.33
C HIS A 48 5.38 10.20 -13.41
N PHE A 49 4.86 10.35 -12.18
CA PHE A 49 4.72 9.26 -11.23
C PHE A 49 3.43 8.49 -11.48
N TYR A 50 3.52 7.17 -11.41
CA TYR A 50 2.39 6.25 -11.57
C TYR A 50 2.35 5.25 -10.43
N ASP A 51 1.14 4.94 -9.99
CA ASP A 51 0.87 4.01 -8.91
C ASP A 51 1.02 2.56 -9.38
N THR A 52 1.81 1.76 -8.67
CA THR A 52 1.90 0.30 -8.94
C THR A 52 0.80 -0.49 -8.24
N TYR A 53 0.11 0.12 -7.26
CA TYR A 53 -0.79 -0.56 -6.32
C TYR A 53 -0.12 -1.69 -5.51
N ILE A 54 1.20 -1.57 -5.27
CA ILE A 54 1.99 -2.47 -4.44
C ILE A 54 2.67 -1.66 -3.33
N TRP A 55 2.62 -2.16 -2.10
CA TRP A 55 3.29 -1.59 -0.93
C TRP A 55 4.37 -2.53 -0.43
N LYS A 56 5.55 -2.01 -0.10
CA LYS A 56 6.67 -2.79 0.41
C LYS A 56 7.11 -2.29 1.78
N CYS A 57 7.22 -3.20 2.74
CA CYS A 57 7.78 -2.90 4.05
C CYS A 57 9.31 -2.82 3.98
N PRO A 58 9.96 -1.72 4.37
CA PRO A 58 11.42 -1.63 4.39
C PRO A 58 12.04 -2.55 5.47
N SER A 59 11.31 -2.80 6.56
CA SER A 59 11.86 -3.54 7.71
C SER A 59 11.84 -5.06 7.51
N CYS A 60 10.72 -5.63 7.03
CA CYS A 60 10.59 -7.08 6.83
C CYS A 60 10.47 -7.50 5.36
N GLN A 61 10.59 -6.57 4.42
CA GLN A 61 10.56 -6.79 2.96
C GLN A 61 9.26 -7.41 2.40
N LYS A 62 8.25 -7.67 3.24
CA LYS A 62 6.92 -8.13 2.80
C LYS A 62 6.30 -7.12 1.85
N GLU A 63 5.69 -7.64 0.79
CA GLU A 63 4.91 -6.86 -0.16
C GLU A 63 3.42 -7.14 0.00
N TYR A 64 2.62 -6.13 -0.31
CA TYR A 64 1.17 -6.18 -0.28
C TYR A 64 0.61 -5.54 -1.53
N ARG A 65 -0.46 -6.09 -2.07
CA ARG A 65 -1.14 -5.58 -3.25
C ARG A 65 -2.53 -5.12 -2.88
N LEU A 66 -2.97 -4.00 -3.46
CA LEU A 66 -4.38 -3.61 -3.41
C LEU A 66 -5.18 -4.40 -4.45
N ILE A 67 -6.26 -5.04 -4.00
CA ILE A 67 -7.18 -5.75 -4.89
C ILE A 67 -8.03 -4.72 -5.62
N ARG A 68 -7.94 -4.71 -6.96
CA ARG A 68 -8.63 -3.74 -7.83
C ARG A 68 -10.13 -3.70 -7.54
N GLY A 69 -10.69 -2.49 -7.47
CA GLY A 69 -12.11 -2.27 -7.18
C GLY A 69 -12.50 -2.46 -5.71
N THR A 70 -11.54 -2.71 -4.82
CA THR A 70 -11.80 -2.89 -3.39
C THR A 70 -10.89 -2.00 -2.53
N LYS A 71 -11.06 -2.11 -1.20
CA LYS A 71 -10.20 -1.50 -0.18
C LYS A 71 -9.30 -2.54 0.51
N ASN A 72 -9.28 -3.77 0.01
CA ASN A 72 -8.62 -4.89 0.65
C ASN A 72 -7.19 -5.06 0.14
N PHE A 73 -6.28 -5.33 1.07
CA PHE A 73 -4.90 -5.68 0.77
C PHE A 73 -4.69 -7.18 0.93
N GLU A 74 -3.98 -7.78 -0.01
CA GLU A 74 -3.47 -9.14 0.08
C GLU A 74 -1.95 -9.13 0.21
N ARG A 75 -1.40 -10.12 0.91
CA ARG A 75 0.05 -10.33 0.93
C ARG A 75 0.47 -10.81 -0.45
N PHE A 76 1.41 -10.08 -1.04
CA PHE A 76 2.00 -10.41 -2.32
C PHE A 76 3.25 -11.25 -2.04
N SER A 77 3.12 -12.56 -2.23
CA SER A 77 4.27 -13.44 -2.46
C SER A 77 4.28 -13.73 -3.95
N GLU A 78 5.39 -13.45 -4.63
CA GLU A 78 5.71 -14.18 -5.86
C GLU A 78 5.91 -15.64 -5.45
N GLU A 79 4.83 -16.39 -5.26
CA GLU A 79 4.91 -17.81 -5.54
C GLU A 79 5.22 -17.88 -7.03
N LYS A 80 6.49 -18.11 -7.34
CA LYS A 80 6.87 -18.63 -8.65
C LYS A 80 5.97 -19.84 -8.87
N SER A 81 4.96 -19.69 -9.70
CA SER A 81 4.29 -20.82 -10.34
C SER A 81 5.42 -21.61 -11.01
N LEU A 82 5.81 -22.69 -10.36
CA LEU A 82 6.84 -23.64 -10.80
C LEU A 82 6.21 -24.59 -11.81
#